data_AF-A0A838HC57-F1
#
_entry.id   AF-A0A838HC57-F1
#
_cell.length_a   1.000
_cell.length_b   1.000
_cell.length_c   1.000
_cell.angle_alpha   90.00
_cell.angle_beta   90.00
_cell.angle_gamma   90.00
#
_symmetry.space_group_name_H-M   'P 1'
#
loop_
_entity.id
_entity.type
_entity.pdbx_description
1 polymer ?
#
loop_
_entity_poly.entity_id
_entity_poly.type
_entity_poly.pdbx_seq_one_letter_code
_entity_poly.pdbx_strand_id
1 'polypeptide(L)' 'MRPLAVLWDFFLDLVIGDDPKIAVAVVLALSLAAALFVTGVVGASLVAVVGAATVVGTFTVSLLIDTHSARR' A
#
# COMPACT_ATOMS: atom_id res chain seq x y z
N MET A 1 5.96 1.41 -26.59
CA MET A 1 5.96 1.17 -25.13
C MET A 1 4.86 0.17 -24.82
N ARG A 2 5.14 -0.95 -24.14
CA ARG A 2 4.15 -2.00 -23.84
C ARG A 2 3.60 -1.77 -22.42
N PRO A 3 2.40 -1.19 -22.24
CA PRO A 3 1.88 -0.81 -20.92
C PRO A 3 1.75 -2.01 -19.97
N LEU A 4 1.49 -3.19 -20.52
CA LEU A 4 1.43 -4.46 -19.76
C LEU A 4 2.79 -4.86 -19.16
N ALA A 5 3.89 -4.60 -19.86
CA ALA A 5 5.23 -4.92 -19.35
C ALA A 5 5.61 -3.96 -18.21
N VAL A 6 5.31 -2.67 -18.35
CA VAL A 6 5.55 -1.66 -17.30
C VAL A 6 4.72 -1.96 -16.04
N LEU A 7 3.46 -2.38 -16.23
CA LEU A 7 2.61 -2.75 -15.10
C LEU A 7 3.15 -4.01 -14.39
N TRP A 8 3.59 -5.00 -15.15
CA TRP A 8 4.14 -6.25 -14.62
C TRP A 8 5.47 -6.05 -13.88
N ASP A 9 6.37 -5.24 -14.44
CA ASP A 9 7.65 -4.90 -13.81
C ASP A 9 7.42 -4.12 -12.52
N PHE A 10 6.43 -3.20 -12.49
CA PHE A 10 6.02 -2.52 -11.27
C PHE A 10 5.50 -3.48 -10.20
N PHE A 11 4.64 -4.46 -10.57
CA PHE A 11 4.18 -5.46 -9.61
C PHE A 11 5.31 -6.38 -9.12
N LEU A 12 6.28 -6.70 -9.97
CA LEU A 12 7.44 -7.48 -9.57
C LEU A 12 8.38 -6.69 -8.66
N ASP A 13 8.62 -5.40 -8.92
CA ASP A 13 9.37 -4.53 -8.00
C ASP A 13 8.64 -4.37 -6.67
N LEU A 14 7.31 -4.25 -6.69
CA LEU A 14 6.48 -4.15 -5.49
C LEU A 14 6.48 -5.43 -4.63
N VAL A 15 6.66 -6.61 -5.25
CA VAL A 15 6.59 -7.91 -4.55
C VAL A 15 7.97 -8.46 -4.21
N ILE A 16 8.97 -8.23 -5.06
CA ILE A 16 10.31 -8.83 -4.98
C ILE A 16 11.39 -7.78 -4.68
N GLY A 17 11.23 -6.55 -5.16
CA GLY A 17 12.22 -5.47 -5.04
C GLY A 17 11.97 -4.45 -3.93
N ASP A 18 10.89 -4.60 -3.16
CA ASP A 18 10.25 -3.48 -2.48
C ASP A 18 11.17 -2.72 -1.50
N ASP A 19 11.29 -1.41 -1.71
CA ASP A 19 11.90 -0.47 -0.78
C ASP A 19 11.23 -0.71 0.59
N PRO A 20 11.97 -1.01 1.66
CA PRO A 20 11.40 -1.47 2.95
C PRO A 20 10.33 -0.54 3.52
N LYS A 21 10.23 0.70 3.03
CA LYS A 21 9.18 1.67 3.36
C LYS A 21 7.78 1.27 2.87
N ILE A 22 7.65 0.70 1.66
CA ILE A 22 6.34 0.31 1.09
C ILE A 22 5.83 -0.96 1.78
N ALA A 23 6.69 -1.97 1.94
CA ALA A 23 6.35 -3.19 2.68
C ALA A 23 5.88 -2.88 4.11
N VAL A 24 6.56 -2.00 4.83
CA VAL A 24 6.16 -1.56 6.17
C VAL A 24 4.81 -0.83 6.16
N ALA A 25 4.57 0.03 5.18
CA ALA A 25 3.31 0.74 5.00
C ALA A 25 2.12 -0.20 4.76
N VAL A 26 2.30 -1.20 3.90
CA VAL A 26 1.26 -2.21 3.59
C VAL A 26 0.99 -3.09 4.82
N VAL A 27 2.04 -3.57 5.49
CA VAL A 27 1.90 -4.39 6.70
C VAL A 27 1.20 -3.63 7.81
N LEU A 28 1.53 -2.34 8.03
CA LEU A 28 0.85 -1.51 9.02
C LEU A 28 -0.63 -1.31 8.68
N ALA A 29 -0.95 -1.01 7.42
CA ALA A 29 -2.34 -0.81 6.99
C ALA A 29 -3.17 -2.09 7.14
N LEU A 30 -2.62 -3.25 6.76
CA LEU A 30 -3.27 -4.55 6.94
C LEU A 30 -3.43 -4.91 8.42
N SER A 31 -2.42 -4.65 9.25
CA SER A 31 -2.48 -4.90 10.69
C SER A 31 -3.55 -4.05 11.37
N LEU A 32 -3.68 -2.78 10.98
CA LEU A 32 -4.72 -1.88 11.49
C LEU A 32 -6.12 -2.35 11.08
N ALA A 33 -6.32 -2.73 9.81
CA ALA A 33 -7.58 -3.25 9.33
C ALA A 33 -7.96 -4.56 10.05
N ALA A 34 -7.00 -5.45 10.27
CA ALA A 34 -7.21 -6.69 11.02
C ALA A 34 -7.59 -6.41 12.49
N ALA A 35 -6.92 -5.47 13.16
CA ALA A 35 -7.27 -5.08 14.54
C ALA A 35 -8.69 -4.50 14.63
N LEU A 36 -9.08 -3.63 13.69
CA LEU A 36 -10.43 -3.08 13.62
C LEU A 36 -11.48 -4.17 13.37
N PHE A 37 -11.17 -5.17 12.55
CA PHE A 37 -12.06 -6.31 12.30
C PHE A 37 -12.24 -7.19 13.54
N VAL A 38 -11.13 -7.55 14.22
CA VAL A 38 -11.15 -8.45 15.40
C VAL A 38 -11.91 -7.84 16.58
N THR A 39 -11.83 -6.53 16.75
CA THR A 39 -12.52 -5.84 17.85
C THR A 39 -14.04 -5.76 17.65
N GLY A 40 -14.55 -5.97 16.43
CA GLY A 40 -15.99 -5.97 16.13
C GLY A 40 -16.70 -4.63 16.36
N VAL A 41 -15.96 -3.57 16.73
CA VAL A 41 -16.49 -2.25 17.09
C VAL A 41 -17.02 -1.51 15.87
N VAL A 42 -16.56 -1.90 14.68
CA VAL A 42 -16.84 -1.22 13.42
C VAL A 42 -17.39 -2.24 12.41
N GLY A 43 -18.49 -1.88 11.73
CA GLY A 43 -19.10 -2.76 10.73
C GLY A 43 -18.13 -3.12 9.59
N ALA A 44 -18.23 -4.35 9.07
CA ALA A 44 -17.31 -4.90 8.06
C ALA A 44 -17.10 -3.98 6.85
N SER A 45 -18.16 -3.28 6.41
CA SER A 45 -18.12 -2.31 5.31
C SER A 45 -17.19 -1.13 5.61
N LEU A 46 -17.22 -0.62 6.84
CA LEU A 46 -16.38 0.49 7.29
C LEU A 46 -14.93 0.05 7.44
N VAL A 47 -14.68 -1.15 7.97
CA VAL A 47 -13.33 -1.72 8.05
C VAL A 47 -12.71 -1.88 6.66
N ALA A 48 -13.49 -2.35 5.68
CA ALA A 48 -13.04 -2.48 4.30
C ALA A 48 -12.69 -1.13 3.66
N VAL A 49 -13.56 -0.12 3.83
CA VAL A 49 -13.33 1.22 3.28
C VAL A 49 -12.12 1.90 3.92
N VAL A 50 -12.01 1.84 5.25
CA VAL A 50 -10.89 2.43 5.98
C VAL A 50 -9.59 1.70 5.66
N GLY A 51 -9.59 0.37 5.63
CA GLY A 51 -8.43 -0.43 5.24
C GLY A 51 -7.95 -0.08 3.84
N ALA A 52 -8.86 -0.06 2.86
CA ALA A 52 -8.53 0.30 1.48
C ALA A 52 -7.97 1.74 1.38
N ALA A 53 -8.61 2.71 2.03
CA ALA A 53 -8.15 4.09 2.04
C ALA A 53 -6.76 4.24 2.68
N THR A 54 -6.48 3.47 3.73
CA THR A 54 -5.21 3.49 4.44
C THR A 54 -4.10 2.93 3.55
N VAL A 55 -4.34 1.77 2.92
CA VAL A 55 -3.38 1.17 1.97
C VAL A 55 -3.09 2.12 0.80
N VAL A 56 -4.14 2.68 0.18
CA VAL A 56 -3.98 3.60 -0.95
C VAL A 56 -3.22 4.86 -0.52
N GLY A 57 -3.55 5.42 0.65
CA GLY A 57 -2.90 6.61 1.18
C GLY A 57 -1.42 6.38 1.48
N THR A 58 -1.09 5.32 2.21
CA THR A 58 0.31 5.01 2.57
C THR A 58 1.14 4.67 1.33
N PHE A 59 0.55 3.94 0.38
CA PHE A 59 1.17 3.63 -0.91
C PHE A 59 1.46 4.91 -1.72
N THR A 60 0.47 5.81 -1.83
CA THR A 60 0.60 7.08 -2.56
C THR A 60 1.69 7.97 -1.94
N VAL A 61 1.75 8.05 -0.60
CA VAL A 61 2.78 8.82 0.10
C VAL A 61 4.16 8.24 -0.17
N SER A 62 4.32 6.91 -0.14
CA SER A 62 5.61 6.29 -0.41
C SER A 62 6.08 6.53 -1.84
N LEU A 63 5.18 6.43 -2.83
CA LEU A 63 5.45 6.81 -4.23
C LEU A 63 5.86 8.29 -4.37
N LEU A 64 5.18 9.19 -3.65
CA LEU A 64 5.51 10.61 -3.68
C LEU A 64 6.92 10.87 -3.13
N ILE A 65 7.30 10.21 -2.03
CA ILE A 65 8.63 10.31 -1.42
C ILE A 65 9.69 9.77 -2.38
N ASP A 66 9.46 8.60 -2.96
CA ASP A 66 10.40 7.94 -3.86
C ASP A 66 10.63 8.76 -5.15
N THR A 67 9.56 9.19 -5.80
CA THR A 67 9.64 10.02 -7.01
C THR A 67 10.26 11.40 -6.77
N HIS A 68 10.16 11.94 -5.55
CA HIS A 68 10.83 13.18 -5.18
C HIS A 68 12.33 12.96 -4.91
N SER A 69 12.71 11.82 -4.31
CA SER A 69 14.11 11.46 -4.05
C SER A 69 14.86 11.16 -5.35
N ALA A 70 14.24 10.46 -6.31
CA ALA A 70 14.83 10.13 -7.60
C ALA A 70 15.07 11.33 -8.53
N ARG A 71 14.48 12.51 -8.24
CA ARG A 71 14.69 13.75 -9.01
C ARG A 71 15.88 14.59 -8.53
N ARG A 72 16.51 14.24 -7.40
CA ARG A 72 17.73 14.89 -6.90
C ARG A 72 18.96 14.08 -7.29
#